data_AF-A0A976D298-F1
#
_entry.id   AF-A0A976D298-F1
#
_cell.length_a   1.000
_cell.length_b   1.000
_cell.length_c   1.000
_cell.angle_alpha   90.00
_cell.angle_beta   90.00
_cell.angle_gamma   90.00
#
_symmetry.space_group_name_H-M   'P 1'
#
loop_
_entity.id
_entity.type
_entity.pdbx_description
1 polymer ?
#
loop_
_entity_poly.entity_id
_entity_poly.type
_entity_poly.pdbx_seq_one_letter_code
_entity_poly.pdbx_strand_id
1 'polypeptide(L)'
;MAYLEGRASAAEVAAMEAALADSAFLQDALEGLSMGGNAAALQAAKQKMQARLKEQISPRRKALSPGQVFLREQWIWFALVLVLLLGSAAFWIIRELLNNQ
;
A
#
# COMPACT_ATOMS: atom_id res chain seq x y z
N MET A 1 -22.36 -22.60 -0.25
CA MET A 1 -22.26 -22.83 1.22
C MET A 1 -23.27 -23.88 1.59
N ALA A 2 -22.84 -25.08 2.01
CA ALA A 2 -23.73 -26.25 2.17
C ALA A 2 -24.92 -26.02 3.13
N TYR A 3 -24.75 -25.21 4.18
CA TYR A 3 -25.83 -24.86 5.13
C TYR A 3 -26.97 -24.04 4.48
N LEU A 4 -26.63 -22.98 3.74
CA LEU A 4 -27.61 -22.15 3.02
C LEU A 4 -28.22 -22.85 1.79
N GLU A 5 -27.54 -23.86 1.27
CA GLU A 5 -28.00 -24.67 0.13
C GLU A 5 -28.80 -25.92 0.57
N GLY A 6 -29.03 -26.12 1.88
CA GLY A 6 -29.75 -27.28 2.41
C GLY A 6 -29.02 -28.62 2.25
N ARG A 7 -27.71 -28.59 2.01
CA ARG A 7 -26.83 -29.75 1.79
C ARG A 7 -25.94 -30.09 2.99
N ALA A 8 -26.08 -29.39 4.11
CA ALA A 8 -25.31 -29.66 5.32
C ALA A 8 -25.85 -30.88 6.07
N SER A 9 -24.96 -31.64 6.71
CA SER A 9 -25.35 -32.75 7.57
C SER A 9 -25.98 -32.25 8.88
N ALA A 10 -26.81 -33.06 9.52
CA ALA A 10 -27.54 -32.67 10.74
C ALA A 10 -26.62 -32.18 11.88
N ALA A 11 -25.41 -32.73 11.99
CA ALA A 11 -24.42 -32.31 12.98
C ALA A 11 -23.85 -30.91 12.68
N GLU A 12 -23.64 -30.59 11.40
CA GLU A 12 -23.15 -29.27 10.98
C GLU A 12 -24.21 -28.20 11.12
N VAL A 13 -25.48 -28.54 10.88
CA VAL A 13 -26.63 -27.64 11.09
C VAL A 13 -26.74 -27.26 12.57
N ALA A 14 -26.70 -28.24 13.48
CA ALA A 14 -26.79 -27.99 14.92
C ALA A 14 -25.62 -27.15 15.46
N ALA A 15 -24.39 -27.39 14.98
CA ALA A 15 -23.23 -26.59 15.34
C ALA A 15 -23.34 -25.14 14.83
N MET A 16 -23.88 -24.95 13.63
CA MET A 16 -24.12 -23.62 13.06
C MET A 16 -25.23 -22.88 13.82
N GLU A 17 -26.33 -23.56 14.15
CA GLU A 17 -27.44 -23.01 14.94
C GLU A 17 -26.98 -22.59 16.35
N ALA A 18 -26.11 -23.37 16.99
CA ALA A 18 -25.50 -23.00 18.26
C ALA A 18 -24.64 -21.73 18.15
N ALA A 19 -23.83 -21.62 17.09
CA ALA A 19 -22.99 -20.44 16.85
C ALA A 19 -23.82 -19.18 16.49
N LEU A 20 -24.94 -19.37 15.78
CA LEU A 20 -25.89 -18.30 15.45
C LEU A 20 -26.68 -17.85 16.68
N ALA A 21 -27.06 -18.76 17.58
CA ALA A 21 -27.74 -18.41 18.82
C ALA A 21 -26.88 -17.55 19.75
N ASP A 22 -25.57 -17.79 19.75
CA ASP A 22 -24.62 -17.09 20.63
C ASP A 22 -24.16 -15.72 20.10
N SER A 23 -24.56 -15.35 18.87
CA SER A 23 -24.13 -14.09 18.28
C SER A 23 -25.17 -13.43 17.36
N ALA A 24 -25.75 -12.34 17.86
CA ALA A 24 -26.66 -11.47 17.11
C ALA A 24 -26.01 -10.93 15.80
N PHE A 25 -24.69 -10.75 15.79
CA PHE A 25 -23.95 -10.34 14.59
C PHE A 25 -23.95 -11.41 13.49
N LEU A 26 -23.80 -12.70 13.83
CA LEU A 26 -23.83 -13.76 12.82
C LEU A 26 -25.24 -13.98 12.29
N GLN A 27 -26.28 -13.78 13.12
CA GLN A 27 -27.67 -13.78 12.67
C GLN A 27 -27.93 -12.67 11.63
N ASP A 28 -27.55 -11.43 11.92
CA ASP A 28 -27.71 -10.30 11.00
C ASP A 28 -26.91 -10.50 9.69
N ALA A 29 -25.68 -11.01 9.80
CA ALA A 29 -24.87 -11.35 8.63
C ALA A 29 -25.46 -12.49 7.80
N LEU A 30 -26.08 -13.49 8.44
CA LEU A 30 -26.75 -14.61 7.75
C LEU A 30 -28.04 -14.14 7.08
N GLU A 31 -28.80 -13.25 7.72
CA GLU A 31 -30.01 -12.65 7.15
C GLU A 31 -29.67 -11.76 5.95
N GLY A 32 -28.66 -10.89 6.06
CA GLY A 32 -28.16 -10.11 4.93
C GLY A 32 -27.62 -10.97 3.79
N LEU A 33 -27.04 -12.13 4.11
CA LEU A 33 -26.53 -13.09 3.14
C LEU A 33 -27.64 -13.90 2.47
N SER A 34 -28.70 -14.27 3.20
CA SER A 34 -29.86 -15.01 2.68
C SER A 34 -30.72 -14.11 1.78
N MET A 35 -30.92 -12.85 2.16
CA MET A 35 -31.52 -11.82 1.31
C MET A 35 -30.66 -11.54 0.07
N GLY A 36 -29.34 -11.71 0.20
CA GLY A 36 -28.37 -11.51 -0.87
C GLY A 36 -28.43 -12.56 -1.99
N GLY A 37 -29.04 -13.74 -1.76
CA GLY A 37 -29.56 -14.77 -2.69
C GLY A 37 -28.70 -15.29 -3.85
N ASN A 38 -27.62 -14.61 -4.19
CA ASN A 38 -26.90 -14.75 -5.42
C ASN A 38 -25.43 -14.88 -5.05
N ALA A 39 -24.99 -16.12 -4.80
CA ALA A 39 -23.61 -16.45 -4.51
C ALA A 39 -22.64 -15.81 -5.53
N ALA A 40 -23.10 -15.63 -6.77
CA ALA A 40 -22.38 -14.89 -7.82
C ALA A 40 -22.17 -13.40 -7.49
N ALA A 41 -23.18 -12.71 -6.93
CA ALA A 41 -23.07 -11.31 -6.52
C ALA A 41 -22.10 -11.15 -5.33
N LEU A 42 -22.12 -12.09 -4.39
CA LEU A 42 -21.16 -12.12 -3.27
C LEU A 42 -19.73 -12.39 -3.76
N GLN A 43 -19.57 -13.30 -4.72
CA GLN A 43 -18.27 -13.61 -5.31
C GLN A 43 -17.72 -12.42 -6.12
N ALA A 44 -18.58 -11.73 -6.87
CA ALA A 44 -18.24 -10.48 -7.55
C ALA A 44 -17.88 -9.36 -6.56
N ALA A 45 -18.58 -9.26 -5.43
CA ALA A 45 -18.27 -8.31 -4.37
C ALA A 45 -16.89 -8.60 -3.72
N LYS A 46 -16.60 -9.88 -3.43
CA LYS A 46 -15.28 -10.30 -2.92
C LYS A 46 -14.15 -9.97 -3.91
N GLN A 47 -14.35 -10.26 -5.20
CA GLN A 47 -13.37 -9.92 -6.24
C GLN A 47 -13.14 -8.41 -6.34
N LYS A 48 -14.20 -7.61 -6.30
CA LYS A 48 -14.12 -6.15 -6.33
C LYS A 48 -13.41 -5.58 -5.10
N MET A 49 -13.64 -6.16 -3.93
CA MET A 49 -12.92 -5.79 -2.70
C MET A 49 -11.44 -6.17 -2.76
N GLN A 50 -11.11 -7.38 -3.19
CA GLN A 50 -9.72 -7.81 -3.37
C GLN A 50 -8.98 -6.92 -4.37
N ALA A 51 -9.62 -6.54 -5.47
CA ALA A 51 -9.04 -5.61 -6.44
C ALA A 51 -8.72 -4.25 -5.81
N ARG A 52 -9.66 -3.67 -5.05
CA ARG A 52 -9.47 -2.38 -4.36
C ARG A 52 -8.42 -2.43 -3.25
N LEU A 53 -8.34 -3.54 -2.51
CA LEU A 53 -7.30 -3.74 -1.51
C LEU A 53 -5.93 -3.86 -2.19
N LYS A 54 -5.82 -4.63 -3.27
CA LYS A 54 -4.58 -4.77 -4.04
C LYS A 54 -4.14 -3.43 -4.66
N GLU A 55 -5.09 -2.57 -5.02
CA GLU A 55 -4.82 -1.22 -5.53
C GLU A 55 -4.36 -0.25 -4.43
N GLN A 56 -4.87 -0.39 -3.20
CA GLN A 56 -4.46 0.42 -2.05
C GLN A 56 -3.14 -0.04 -1.42
N ILE A 57 -2.89 -1.35 -1.41
CA ILE A 57 -1.70 -1.97 -0.80
C ILE A 57 -0.55 -2.06 -1.81
N SER A 58 -0.83 -2.07 -3.12
CA SER A 58 0.24 -1.83 -4.08
C SER A 58 0.76 -0.42 -3.83
N PRO A 59 2.01 -0.24 -3.37
CA PRO A 59 2.62 1.06 -3.50
C PRO A 59 2.56 1.33 -4.99
N ARG A 60 1.73 2.29 -5.42
CA ARG A 60 1.93 2.94 -6.70
C ARG A 60 3.36 3.44 -6.61
N ARG A 61 4.30 2.62 -7.10
CA ARG A 61 5.57 3.09 -7.63
C ARG A 61 5.10 4.02 -8.72
N LYS A 62 4.85 5.29 -8.35
CA LYS A 62 4.84 6.39 -9.27
C LYS A 62 6.19 6.23 -9.94
N ALA A 63 6.20 5.58 -11.10
CA ALA A 63 7.35 5.55 -11.95
C ALA A 63 7.69 7.03 -12.09
N LEU A 64 8.78 7.43 -11.44
CA LEU A 64 9.25 8.81 -11.46
C LEU A 64 9.32 9.13 -12.95
N SER A 65 8.48 10.06 -13.37
CA SER A 65 8.42 10.47 -14.77
C SER A 65 9.86 10.81 -15.19
N PRO A 66 10.36 10.33 -16.34
CA PRO A 66 11.76 10.49 -16.72
C PRO A 66 12.22 11.97 -16.75
N GLY A 67 11.30 12.93 -16.85
CA GLY A 67 11.58 14.36 -16.74
C GLY A 67 11.95 14.88 -15.34
N GLN A 68 11.58 14.21 -14.24
CA GLN A 68 11.95 14.64 -12.88
C GLN A 68 13.38 14.24 -12.49
N VAL A 69 13.97 13.25 -13.16
CA VAL A 69 15.37 12.84 -12.92
C VAL A 69 16.33 13.88 -13.51
N PHE A 70 15.96 14.48 -14.65
CA PHE A 70 16.77 15.49 -15.34
C PHE A 70 16.96 16.81 -14.55
N LEU A 71 15.98 17.22 -13.75
CA LEU A 71 16.09 18.43 -12.92
C LEU A 71 17.02 18.25 -11.71
N ARG A 72 17.36 17.01 -11.35
CA ARG A 72 18.26 16.69 -10.24
C ARG A 72 19.74 16.82 -10.63
N GLU A 73 20.03 16.72 -11.93
CA GLU A 73 21.40 16.67 -12.45
C GLU A 73 22.11 18.03 -12.40
N GLN A 74 21.37 19.13 -12.55
CA GLN A 74 21.95 20.49 -12.53
C GLN A 74 22.47 20.91 -11.15
N TRP A 75 21.79 20.49 -10.08
CA TRP A 75 22.21 20.79 -8.71
C TRP A 75 23.53 20.10 -8.32
N ILE A 76 23.82 18.95 -8.94
CA ILE A 76 25.07 18.21 -8.71
C ILE A 76 26.25 19.00 -9.28
N TRP A 77 26.12 19.54 -10.50
CA TRP A 77 27.15 20.40 -11.08
C TRP A 77 27.37 21.67 -10.27
N PHE A 78 26.31 22.31 -9.78
CA PHE A 78 26.43 23.48 -8.91
C PHE A 78 27.16 23.16 -7.61
N ALA A 79 26.80 22.06 -6.93
CA ALA A 79 27.46 21.62 -5.71
C ALA A 79 28.94 21.29 -5.93
N LEU A 80 29.26 20.64 -7.05
CA LEU A 80 30.64 20.30 -7.43
C LEU A 80 31.49 21.56 -7.60
N VAL A 81 30.99 22.56 -8.34
CA VAL A 81 31.68 23.83 -8.57
C VAL A 81 31.86 24.59 -7.25
N LEU A 82 30.83 24.61 -6.39
CA LEU A 82 30.90 25.27 -5.08
C LEU A 82 32.00 24.68 -4.19
N VAL A 83 32.09 23.34 -4.12
CA VAL A 83 33.12 22.65 -3.33
C VAL A 83 34.52 22.93 -3.89
N LEU A 84 34.68 22.93 -5.20
CA LEU A 84 35.96 23.26 -5.86
C LEU A 84 36.41 24.71 -5.54
N LEU A 85 35.46 25.65 -5.54
CA LEU A 85 35.69 27.05 -5.19
C LEU A 85 36.12 27.21 -3.73
N LEU A 86 35.43 26.55 -2.80
CA LEU A 86 35.81 26.57 -1.37
C LEU A 86 37.22 25.99 -1.16
N GLY A 87 37.54 24.87 -1.81
CA GLY A 87 38.88 24.26 -1.71
C GLY A 87 39.97 25.18 -2.25
N SER A 88 39.70 25.83 -3.39
CA SER A 88 40.65 26.77 -4.03
C SER A 88 40.85 28.03 -3.19
N ALA A 89 39.78 28.57 -2.60
CA ALA A 89 39.86 29.72 -1.70
C ALA A 89 40.65 29.39 -0.42
N ALA A 90 40.41 28.23 0.18
CA ALA A 90 41.16 27.77 1.35
C ALA A 90 42.66 27.62 1.04
N PHE A 91 42.99 27.04 -0.11
CA PHE A 91 44.37 26.91 -0.57
C PHE A 91 45.06 28.27 -0.75
N TRP A 92 44.35 29.24 -1.35
CA TRP A 92 44.87 30.60 -1.53
C TRP A 92 45.15 31.29 -0.20
N ILE A 93 44.25 31.18 0.78
CA ILE A 93 44.43 31.80 2.10
C ILE A 93 45.64 31.20 2.83
N ILE A 94 45.79 29.87 2.80
CA ILE A 94 46.93 29.19 3.43
C ILE A 94 48.23 29.61 2.74
N ARG A 95 48.22 29.67 1.40
CA ARG A 95 49.39 30.09 0.62
C ARG A 95 49.78 31.54 0.93
N GLU A 96 48.82 32.45 1.00
CA GLU A 96 49.08 33.86 1.33
C GLU A 96 49.63 33.99 2.76
N LEU A 97 49.08 33.25 3.72
CA LEU A 97 49.57 33.23 5.09
C LEU A 97 51.00 32.68 5.19
N LEU A 98 51.34 31.65 4.40
CA LEU A 98 52.67 31.05 4.37
C LEU A 98 53.69 31.96 3.66
N ASN A 99 53.26 32.72 2.65
CA ASN A 99 54.13 33.57 1.83
C ASN A 99 54.37 34.95 2.46
N ASN A 100 53.57 35.32 3.48
CA ASN A 100 53.65 36.57 4.22
C ASN A 100 54.28 36.39 5.64
N GLN A 101 54.94 35.25 5.87
CA GLN A 101 55.87 34.95 6.97
C GLN A 101 57.29 34.93 6.42
#